data_AF-A0A452ZEZ5-F1
#
_entry.id   AF-A0A452ZEZ5-F1
#
_cell.length_a   1.000
_cell.length_b   1.000
_cell.length_c   1.000
_cell.angle_alpha   90.00
_cell.angle_beta   90.00
_cell.angle_gamma   90.00
#
_symmetry.space_group_name_H-M   'P 1'
#
loop_
_entity.id
_entity.type
_entity.pdbx_description
1 polymer ?
#
loop_
_entity_poly.entity_id
_entity_poly.type
_entity_poly.pdbx_seq_one_letter_code
_entity_poly.pdbx_strand_id
1 'polypeptide(L)'
;GDDGAPPIVRAAVSAVTELLRALSPKKPRQAVEAVDAELESPRSVEEVVAVLEADYRRAYFLTGNFTLDIYAEDCLFEDPTIKFRGRSRYSQNLDLLVPFFDSPSLQLENIDKDVFEAPVEAPHRHKREHNIRFR
;
A
#
# COMPACT_ATOMS: atom_id res chain seq x y z
N GLY A 1 -13.95 4.41 11.99
CA GLY A 1 -14.66 3.22 11.52
C GLY A 1 -14.96 2.42 12.74
N ASP A 2 -16.23 2.33 13.10
CA ASP A 2 -16.67 1.56 14.26
C ASP A 2 -16.69 0.09 13.87
N ASP A 3 -15.87 -0.69 14.57
CA ASP A 3 -15.45 -2.04 14.24
C ASP A 3 -16.37 -2.99 15.02
N GLY A 4 -17.28 -3.68 14.35
CA GLY A 4 -18.34 -4.52 14.96
C GLY A 4 -17.86 -5.73 15.76
N ALA A 5 -16.54 -5.88 15.96
CA ALA A 5 -15.96 -6.91 16.80
C ALA A 5 -16.09 -6.56 18.30
N PRO A 6 -16.48 -7.52 19.16
CA PRO A 6 -16.51 -7.30 20.61
C PRO A 6 -15.15 -6.80 21.15
N PRO A 7 -15.14 -5.86 22.13
CA PRO A 7 -13.89 -5.24 22.63
C PRO A 7 -12.80 -6.23 23.06
N ILE A 8 -13.22 -7.38 23.62
CA ILE A 8 -12.32 -8.46 24.05
C ILE A 8 -11.58 -9.09 22.87
N VAL A 9 -12.26 -9.28 21.73
CA VAL A 9 -11.66 -9.84 20.52
C VAL A 9 -10.60 -8.89 19.99
N ARG A 10 -10.90 -7.59 19.95
CA ARG A 10 -9.94 -6.56 19.53
C ARG A 10 -8.71 -6.52 20.44
N ALA A 11 -8.92 -6.63 21.75
CA ALA A 11 -7.83 -6.67 22.72
C ALA A 11 -6.96 -7.92 22.55
N ALA A 12 -7.58 -9.09 22.36
CA ALA A 12 -6.86 -10.35 22.13
C ALA A 12 -6.03 -10.32 20.84
N VAL A 13 -6.62 -9.87 19.73
CA VAL A 13 -5.92 -9.72 18.45
C VAL A 13 -4.74 -8.74 18.60
N SER A 14 -4.95 -7.61 19.28
CA SER A 14 -3.88 -6.63 19.53
C SER A 14 -2.72 -7.24 20.35
N ALA A 15 -3.03 -8.00 21.40
CA ALA A 15 -2.03 -8.65 22.23
C ALA A 15 -1.23 -9.71 21.45
N VAL A 16 -1.92 -10.52 20.63
CA VAL A 16 -1.28 -11.52 19.76
C VAL A 16 -0.38 -10.83 18.75
N THR A 17 -0.82 -9.74 18.13
CA THR A 17 -0.02 -8.96 17.18
C THR A 17 1.26 -8.41 17.84
N GLU A 18 1.18 -7.89 19.05
CA GLU A 18 2.37 -7.42 19.79
C GLU A 18 3.32 -8.56 20.18
N LEU A 19 2.79 -9.73 20.54
CA LEU A 19 3.62 -10.90 20.82
C LEU A 19 4.33 -11.40 19.56
N LEU A 20 3.62 -11.49 18.44
CA LEU A 20 4.21 -11.82 17.14
C LEU A 20 5.31 -10.82 16.80
N ARG A 21 5.08 -9.52 17.00
CA ARG A 21 6.10 -8.47 16.78
C ARG A 21 7.35 -8.66 17.64
N ALA A 22 7.19 -9.09 18.89
CA ALA A 22 8.31 -9.33 19.80
C ALA A 22 9.13 -10.58 19.43
N LEU A 23 8.48 -11.60 18.86
CA LEU A 23 9.10 -12.88 18.53
C LEU A 23 9.55 -12.98 17.06
N SER A 24 9.03 -12.11 16.19
CA SER A 24 9.44 -12.06 14.79
C SER A 24 10.93 -11.78 14.72
N PRO A 25 11.72 -12.65 14.06
CA PRO A 25 13.13 -12.38 13.86
C PRO A 25 13.23 -11.03 13.18
N LYS A 26 13.95 -10.09 13.79
CA LYS A 26 14.46 -8.91 13.10
C LYS A 26 15.41 -9.45 12.04
N LYS A 27 14.87 -9.91 10.91
CA LYS A 27 15.62 -9.89 9.67
C LYS A 27 16.15 -8.46 9.66
N PRO A 28 17.48 -8.24 9.63
CA PRO A 28 17.94 -6.90 9.31
C PRO A 28 17.10 -6.58 8.09
N ARG A 29 16.33 -5.49 8.17
CA ARG A 29 16.08 -4.75 6.95
C ARG A 29 17.48 -4.77 6.37
N GLN A 30 17.68 -5.51 5.27
CA GLN A 30 18.56 -4.91 4.29
C GLN A 30 17.98 -3.51 4.30
N ALA A 31 18.79 -2.53 4.67
CA ALA A 31 18.68 -1.33 3.94
C ALA A 31 18.79 -1.80 2.47
N VAL A 32 17.70 -2.34 1.89
CA VAL A 32 17.03 -1.72 0.78
C VAL A 32 17.15 -0.30 1.22
N GLU A 33 18.20 0.34 0.72
CA GLU A 33 18.23 1.77 0.66
C GLU A 33 16.76 2.11 0.51
N ALA A 34 16.19 2.78 1.52
CA ALA A 34 15.21 3.76 1.15
C ALA A 34 15.89 4.39 -0.05
N VAL A 35 15.36 4.14 -1.23
CA VAL A 35 15.80 4.87 -2.40
C VAL A 35 15.31 6.28 -2.09
N ASP A 36 16.05 6.91 -1.16
CA ASP A 36 16.58 8.26 -1.09
C ASP A 36 17.60 8.42 -2.25
N ALA A 37 17.49 7.62 -3.32
CA ALA A 37 17.38 8.30 -4.59
C ALA A 37 16.28 9.33 -4.38
N GLU A 38 16.69 10.59 -4.31
CA GLU A 38 15.89 11.79 -4.44
C GLU A 38 15.13 11.69 -5.77
N LEU A 39 14.24 10.69 -5.88
CA LEU A 39 13.27 10.52 -6.92
C LEU A 39 12.25 11.57 -6.55
N GLU A 40 12.42 12.73 -7.16
CA GLU A 40 11.39 13.74 -7.16
C GLU A 40 10.03 13.06 -7.26
N SER A 41 9.13 13.44 -6.34
CA SER A 41 7.77 12.90 -6.32
C SER A 41 7.25 12.86 -7.76
N PRO A 42 6.73 11.72 -8.23
CA PRO A 42 6.45 11.54 -9.64
C PRO A 42 5.53 12.66 -10.13
N ARG A 43 5.95 13.30 -11.21
CA ARG A 43 5.32 14.52 -11.74
C ARG A 43 4.18 14.20 -12.71
N SER A 44 4.00 12.92 -13.06
CA SER A 44 2.99 12.44 -14.02
C SER A 44 2.36 11.11 -13.59
N VAL A 45 1.19 10.79 -14.16
CA VAL A 45 0.52 9.50 -13.94
C VAL A 45 1.36 8.36 -14.52
N GLU A 46 2.07 8.60 -15.62
CA GLU A 46 2.98 7.66 -16.26
C GLU A 46 4.12 7.26 -15.32
N GLU A 47 4.72 8.23 -14.61
CA GLU A 47 5.75 7.96 -13.61
C GLU A 47 5.19 7.16 -12.42
N VAL A 48 3.98 7.48 -11.94
CA VAL A 48 3.32 6.69 -10.88
C VAL A 48 3.12 5.24 -11.33
N VAL A 49 2.65 5.02 -12.56
CA VAL A 49 2.48 3.66 -13.10
C VAL A 49 3.81 2.93 -13.20
N ALA A 50 4.88 3.58 -13.67
CA ALA A 50 6.20 2.97 -13.74
C ALA A 50 6.74 2.55 -12.36
N VAL A 51 6.49 3.36 -11.33
CA VAL A 51 6.84 3.01 -9.95
C VAL A 51 6.01 1.82 -9.46
N LEU A 52 4.70 1.82 -9.70
CA LEU A 52 3.84 0.69 -9.35
C LEU A 52 4.30 -0.62 -10.00
N GLU A 53 4.59 -0.61 -11.30
CA GLU A 53 5.12 -1.78 -12.02
C GLU A 53 6.43 -2.29 -11.39
N ALA A 54 7.33 -1.36 -11.02
CA ALA A 54 8.56 -1.71 -10.34
C ALA A 54 8.31 -2.34 -8.95
N ASP A 55 7.33 -1.84 -8.21
CA ASP A 55 6.93 -2.37 -6.91
C ASP A 55 6.30 -3.76 -7.04
N TYR A 56 5.46 -3.99 -8.06
CA TYR A 56 4.90 -5.31 -8.37
C TYR A 56 5.99 -6.34 -8.64
N ARG A 57 7.05 -5.99 -9.39
CA ARG A 57 8.21 -6.87 -9.61
C ARG A 57 8.94 -7.26 -8.31
N ARG A 58 8.83 -6.45 -7.25
CA ARG A 58 9.39 -6.75 -5.92
C ARG A 58 8.39 -7.47 -5.00
N ALA A 59 7.25 -7.88 -5.53
CA ALA A 59 6.14 -8.47 -4.78
C ALA A 59 5.76 -7.63 -3.55
N TYR A 60 5.66 -6.31 -3.71
CA TYR A 60 5.58 -5.37 -2.58
C TYR A 60 4.46 -5.68 -1.57
N PHE A 61 3.30 -6.19 -2.02
CA PHE A 61 2.19 -6.63 -1.16
C PHE A 61 2.55 -7.80 -0.22
N LEU A 62 3.56 -8.59 -0.56
CA LEU A 62 3.99 -9.76 0.21
C LEU A 62 5.29 -9.48 0.96
N THR A 63 6.11 -8.56 0.46
CA THR A 63 7.46 -8.27 0.97
C THR A 63 7.54 -7.00 1.81
N GLY A 64 6.55 -6.10 1.73
CA GLY A 64 6.62 -4.78 2.36
C GLY A 64 7.55 -3.79 1.63
N ASN A 65 8.12 -4.15 0.49
CA ASN A 65 9.07 -3.32 -0.24
C ASN A 65 8.39 -2.46 -1.32
N PHE A 66 7.74 -1.38 -0.90
CA PHE A 66 7.01 -0.43 -1.76
C PHE A 66 7.62 0.98 -1.72
N THR A 67 7.38 1.75 -2.77
CA THR A 67 7.87 3.12 -2.90
C THR A 67 6.93 4.09 -2.19
N LEU A 68 7.43 4.78 -1.19
CA LEU A 68 6.61 5.59 -0.27
C LEU A 68 6.07 6.90 -0.88
N ASP A 69 6.76 7.45 -1.87
CA ASP A 69 6.56 8.83 -2.36
C ASP A 69 5.38 8.96 -3.33
N ILE A 70 4.82 7.84 -3.77
CA ILE A 70 3.63 7.82 -4.64
C ILE A 70 2.32 7.79 -3.84
N TYR A 71 2.40 7.72 -2.51
CA TYR A 71 1.26 7.64 -1.60
C TYR A 71 1.17 8.90 -0.72
N ALA A 72 -0.05 9.41 -0.52
CA ALA A 72 -0.30 10.42 0.51
C ALA A 72 -0.05 9.85 1.91
N GLU A 73 0.36 10.69 2.88
CA GLU A 73 0.61 10.26 4.26
C GLU A 73 -0.57 9.49 4.87
N ASP A 74 -1.79 10.00 4.65
CA ASP A 74 -3.06 9.47 5.15
C ASP A 74 -3.84 8.66 4.10
N CYS A 75 -3.12 8.12 3.10
CA CYS A 75 -3.68 7.30 2.02
C CYS A 75 -4.55 6.17 2.59
N LEU A 76 -5.68 5.92 1.90
CA LEU A 76 -6.59 4.83 2.22
C LEU A 76 -6.14 3.58 1.48
N PHE A 77 -5.88 2.52 2.23
CA PHE A 77 -5.66 1.18 1.71
C PHE A 77 -6.89 0.33 1.98
N GLU A 78 -7.42 -0.30 0.93
CA GLU A 78 -8.64 -1.10 1.00
C GLU A 78 -8.54 -2.29 0.06
N ASP A 79 -8.88 -3.47 0.58
CA ASP A 79 -9.21 -4.66 -0.18
C ASP A 79 -10.60 -5.16 0.26
N PRO A 80 -11.19 -6.20 -0.38
CA PRO A 80 -12.53 -6.69 -0.02
C PRO A 80 -12.70 -7.12 1.45
N THR A 81 -11.61 -7.33 2.18
CA THR A 81 -11.56 -7.87 3.54
C THR A 81 -11.17 -6.82 4.57
N ILE A 82 -10.27 -5.88 4.23
CA ILE A 82 -9.75 -4.89 5.18
C ILE A 82 -9.66 -3.48 4.59
N LYS A 83 -9.85 -2.49 5.46
CA LYS A 83 -9.74 -1.06 5.14
C LYS A 83 -9.00 -0.32 6.25
N PHE A 84 -7.97 0.44 5.92
CA PHE A 84 -7.25 1.28 6.88
C PHE A 84 -6.57 2.48 6.22
N ARG A 85 -6.16 3.47 7.01
CA ARG A 85 -5.44 4.66 6.53
C ARG A 85 -4.02 4.72 7.08
N GLY A 86 -3.12 5.30 6.30
CA GLY A 86 -1.79 5.70 6.72
C GLY A 86 -0.68 4.77 6.20
N ARG A 87 0.36 5.37 5.60
CA ARG A 87 1.52 4.63 5.04
C ARG A 87 2.29 3.83 6.11
N SER A 88 2.45 4.42 7.29
CA SER A 88 3.09 3.75 8.44
C SER A 88 2.34 2.48 8.85
N ARG A 89 1.01 2.51 8.84
CA ARG A 89 0.16 1.35 9.17
C ARG A 89 0.21 0.29 8.08
N TYR A 90 0.25 0.73 6.82
CA TYR A 90 0.44 -0.19 5.69
C TYR A 90 1.74 -0.98 5.81
N SER A 91 2.89 -0.30 6.02
CA SER A 91 4.17 -0.98 6.21
C SER A 91 4.15 -1.95 7.39
N GLN A 92 3.56 -1.56 8.53
CA GLN A 92 3.47 -2.43 9.70
C GLN A 92 2.61 -3.67 9.45
N ASN A 93 1.49 -3.52 8.76
CA ASN A 93 0.63 -4.65 8.41
C ASN A 93 1.36 -5.63 7.47
N LEU A 94 2.13 -5.13 6.50
CA LEU A 94 2.92 -5.99 5.62
C LEU A 94 4.06 -6.71 6.36
N ASP A 95 4.74 -6.04 7.29
CA ASP A 95 5.80 -6.66 8.12
C ASP A 95 5.28 -7.87 8.93
N LEU A 96 4.00 -7.91 9.28
CA LEU A 96 3.37 -9.07 9.93
C LEU A 96 3.20 -10.27 8.99
N LEU A 97 3.10 -10.03 7.68
CA LEU A 97 2.87 -11.07 6.68
C LEU A 97 4.18 -11.70 6.19
N VAL A 98 5.25 -10.90 6.10
CA VAL A 98 6.56 -11.32 5.56
C VAL A 98 7.09 -12.65 6.12
N PRO A 99 7.00 -12.94 7.44
CA PRO A 99 7.51 -14.20 8.00
C PRO A 99 6.80 -15.46 7.49
N PHE A 100 5.61 -15.33 6.88
CA PHE A 100 4.81 -16.46 6.41
C PHE A 100 5.08 -16.83 4.95
N PHE A 101 5.90 -16.08 4.23
CA PHE A 101 6.17 -16.31 2.81
C PHE A 101 7.62 -16.72 2.55
N ASP A 102 7.79 -17.92 2.00
CA ASP A 102 9.05 -18.36 1.41
C ASP A 102 9.10 -17.98 -0.07
N SER A 103 10.01 -17.07 -0.42
CA SER A 103 10.22 -16.57 -1.80
C SER A 103 8.93 -16.11 -2.50
N PRO A 104 8.21 -15.10 -1.95
CA PRO A 104 6.95 -14.63 -2.53
C PRO A 104 7.14 -14.09 -3.95
N SER A 105 6.20 -14.39 -4.83
CA SER A 105 6.12 -13.83 -6.18
C SER A 105 4.73 -13.25 -6.44
N LEU A 106 4.68 -12.14 -7.15
CA LEU A 106 3.45 -11.50 -7.58
C LEU A 106 3.55 -11.25 -9.09
N GLN A 107 2.51 -11.62 -9.83
CA GLN A 107 2.42 -11.33 -11.26
C GLN A 107 1.40 -10.21 -11.45
N LEU A 108 1.81 -9.18 -12.18
CA LEU A 108 0.93 -8.09 -12.60
C LEU A 108 0.35 -8.47 -13.95
N GLU A 109 -0.97 -8.67 -14.02
CA GLU A 109 -1.67 -8.99 -15.26
C GLU A 109 -1.85 -7.73 -16.12
N ASN A 110 -2.48 -6.69 -15.55
CA ASN A 110 -2.67 -5.41 -16.25
C ASN A 110 -2.80 -4.22 -15.25
N ILE A 111 -2.41 -3.03 -15.71
CA ILE A 111 -2.73 -1.74 -15.10
C ILE A 111 -3.49 -0.90 -16.13
N ASP A 112 -4.80 -0.75 -15.90
CA ASP A 112 -5.64 0.13 -16.71
C ASP A 112 -5.80 1.49 -16.03
N LYS A 113 -5.61 2.57 -16.80
CA LYS A 113 -5.89 3.94 -16.38
C LYS A 113 -7.34 4.25 -16.70
N ASP A 114 -8.16 4.47 -15.67
CA ASP A 114 -9.54 4.93 -15.88
C ASP A 114 -9.51 6.43 -16.20
N VAL A 115 -9.82 6.80 -17.45
CA VAL A 115 -10.07 8.19 -17.84
C VAL A 115 -11.52 8.51 -17.50
N PHE A 116 -11.75 9.18 -16.37
CA PHE A 116 -13.06 9.76 -16.09
C PHE A 116 -13.25 10.99 -16.98
N GLU A 117 -13.97 10.82 -18.10
CA GLU A 117 -14.56 11.96 -18.79
C GLU A 117 -15.66 12.53 -17.90
N ALA A 118 -15.38 13.68 -17.28
CA ALA A 118 -16.41 14.41 -16.57
C ALA A 118 -17.54 14.74 -17.55
N PRO A 119 -18.82 14.53 -17.18
CA PRO A 119 -19.94 14.96 -18.00
C PRO A 119 -19.78 16.45 -18.33
N VAL A 120 -19.90 16.80 -19.60
CA VAL A 120 -19.83 18.17 -20.10
C VAL A 120 -21.07 18.93 -19.62
N GLU A 121 -21.08 19.45 -18.40
CA GLU A 121 -21.84 20.66 -18.03
C GLU A 121 -21.49 21.26 -16.66
N ALA A 122 -21.56 22.59 -16.63
CA ALA A 122 -21.38 23.57 -15.54
C ALA A 122 -19.95 24.08 -15.20
N PRO A 123 -19.74 25.41 -15.18
CA PRO A 123 -18.42 26.02 -15.07
C PRO A 123 -18.00 26.23 -13.62
N HIS A 124 -17.53 25.20 -12.92
CA HIS A 124 -16.76 25.43 -11.69
C HIS A 124 -15.62 24.42 -11.54
N ARG A 125 -14.39 24.97 -11.39
CA ARG A 125 -13.12 24.35 -10.96
C ARG A 125 -12.98 22.83 -11.21
N HIS A 126 -12.36 22.49 -12.33
CA HIS A 126 -11.90 21.13 -12.59
C HIS A 126 -10.76 20.74 -11.64
N LYS A 127 -11.02 19.78 -10.75
CA LYS A 127 -9.98 18.85 -10.28
C LYS A 127 -10.19 17.56 -11.05
N ARG A 128 -9.26 17.20 -11.93
CA ARG A 128 -9.26 15.89 -12.61
C ARG A 128 -8.74 14.85 -11.63
N GLU A 129 -9.62 13.97 -11.15
CA GLU A 129 -9.24 12.81 -10.34
C GLU A 129 -8.87 11.66 -11.29
N HIS A 130 -7.64 11.15 -11.17
CA HIS A 130 -7.18 9.98 -11.92
C HIS A 130 -7.14 8.81 -10.95
N ASN A 131 -7.92 7.76 -11.22
CA ASN A 131 -7.93 6.54 -10.42
C ASN A 131 -7.22 5.43 -11.20
N ILE A 132 -6.36 4.68 -10.52
CA ILE A 132 -5.67 3.51 -11.07
C ILE A 132 -6.39 2.27 -10.54
N ARG A 133 -6.81 1.37 -11.43
CA ARG A 133 -7.45 0.10 -11.06
C ARG A 133 -6.52 -1.06 -11.39
N PHE A 134 -6.31 -1.93 -10.41
CA PHE A 134 -5.57 -3.18 -10.56
C PHE A 134 -6.57 -4.31 -10.88
N ARG A 135 -6.29 -5.13 -11.89
CA ARG A 135 -7.08 -6.33 -12.24
C ARG A 135 -6.23 -7.57 -12.16
#